data_AF-A0A2V6S9Z9-F1
#
_entry.id   AF-A0A2V6S9Z9-F1
#
_cell.length_a   1.000
_cell.length_b   1.000
_cell.length_c   1.000
_cell.angle_alpha   90.00
_cell.angle_beta   90.00
_cell.angle_gamma   90.00
#
_symmetry.space_group_name_H-M   'P 1'
#
loop_
_entity.id
_entity.type
_entity.pdbx_description
1 polymer ?
#
loop_
_entity_poly.entity_id
_entity_poly.type
_entity_poly.pdbx_seq_one_letter_code
_entity_poly.pdbx_strand_id
1 'polypeptide(L)'
;MSQVPDLRGTWTGTWGGTPLTLVVVTQEETPTSGVYVGPWLLFGQQLPGVSGVLTFTVGNEAISVNVRGRLGDSNGRLTLVLDPLTVNGEQITLTHVDEHRLAGVGTSRLSWEPQGPVELARQAADGPSGVRP
;
A
#
# COMPACT_ATOMS: atom_id res chain seq x y z
N MET A 1 4.98 -22.18 4.94
CA MET A 1 4.55 -20.79 5.18
C MET A 1 5.25 -19.95 4.14
N SER A 2 4.54 -19.40 3.14
CA SER A 2 5.17 -18.45 2.21
C SER A 2 5.58 -17.22 3.00
N GLN A 3 6.86 -16.85 2.90
CA GLN A 3 7.39 -15.65 3.54
C GLN A 3 6.68 -14.42 2.95
N VAL A 4 6.14 -13.56 3.82
CA VAL A 4 5.52 -12.30 3.37
C VAL A 4 6.63 -11.43 2.78
N PRO A 5 6.49 -10.92 1.55
CA PRO A 5 7.50 -10.07 0.93
C PRO A 5 7.66 -8.76 1.72
N ASP A 6 8.88 -8.24 1.75
CA ASP A 6 9.17 -6.93 2.31
C ASP A 6 8.69 -5.85 1.33
N LEU A 7 7.64 -5.11 1.68
CA LEU A 7 7.07 -4.05 0.85
C LEU A 7 7.65 -2.67 1.13
N ARG A 8 8.59 -2.54 2.09
CA ARG A 8 9.22 -1.26 2.42
C ARG A 8 9.92 -0.64 1.21
N GLY A 9 9.93 0.68 1.15
CA GLY A 9 10.52 1.45 0.05
C GLY A 9 9.48 2.19 -0.79
N THR A 10 9.93 2.69 -1.93
CA THR A 10 9.13 3.55 -2.81
C THR A 10 8.53 2.75 -3.96
N TRP A 11 7.25 3.01 -4.21
CA TRP A 11 6.46 2.43 -5.28
C TRP A 11 5.83 3.56 -6.09
N THR A 12 5.94 3.51 -7.41
CA THR A 12 5.44 4.56 -8.31
C THR A 12 4.57 3.96 -9.40
N GLY A 13 3.57 4.72 -9.86
CA GLY A 13 2.71 4.29 -10.95
C GLY A 13 1.48 5.16 -11.07
N THR A 14 0.31 4.55 -11.20
CA THR A 14 -0.94 5.27 -11.49
C THR A 14 -2.14 4.75 -10.72
N TRP A 15 -3.10 5.64 -10.45
CA TRP A 15 -4.44 5.34 -9.96
C TRP A 15 -5.48 6.01 -10.85
N GLY A 16 -6.27 5.23 -11.59
CA GLY A 16 -7.22 5.78 -12.55
C GLY A 16 -6.56 6.60 -13.67
N GLY A 17 -5.28 6.32 -13.97
CA GLY A 17 -4.45 7.13 -14.88
C GLY A 17 -3.76 8.34 -14.23
N THR A 18 -4.11 8.69 -12.99
CA THR A 18 -3.44 9.76 -12.23
C THR A 18 -2.11 9.26 -11.65
N PRO A 19 -1.01 10.03 -11.71
CA PRO A 19 0.24 9.67 -11.05
C PRO A 19 0.06 9.37 -9.56
N LEU A 20 0.66 8.26 -9.12
CA LEU A 20 0.60 7.77 -7.74
C LEU A 20 2.01 7.40 -7.26
N THR A 21 2.34 7.81 -6.04
CA THR A 21 3.52 7.35 -5.31
C THR A 21 3.12 6.84 -3.94
N LEU A 22 3.63 5.68 -3.55
CA LEU A 22 3.48 5.09 -2.23
C LEU A 22 4.87 4.88 -1.63
N VAL A 23 5.13 5.48 -0.48
CA VAL A 23 6.33 5.22 0.31
C VAL A 23 5.94 4.39 1.51
N VAL A 24 6.34 3.12 1.55
CA VAL A 24 6.13 2.23 2.69
C VAL A 24 7.31 2.37 3.64
N VAL A 25 7.04 2.87 4.84
CA VAL A 25 8.04 3.18 5.87
C VAL A 25 8.19 2.02 6.85
N THR A 26 7.08 1.52 7.38
CA THR A 26 7.07 0.40 8.33
C THR A 26 6.31 -0.79 7.77
N GLN A 27 6.78 -2.00 8.13
CA GLN A 27 6.09 -3.25 7.92
C GLN A 27 6.31 -4.12 9.16
N GLU A 28 5.26 -4.29 9.96
CA GLU A 28 5.33 -4.98 11.26
C GLU A 28 4.09 -5.84 11.45
N GLU A 29 4.22 -6.96 12.16
CA GLU A 29 3.06 -7.78 12.51
C GLU A 29 2.07 -6.98 13.34
N THR A 30 0.89 -6.72 12.78
CA THR A 30 -0.13 -5.93 13.46
C THR A 30 -1.35 -6.82 13.72
N PRO A 31 -1.87 -6.88 14.96
CA PRO A 31 -3.12 -7.58 15.22
C PRO A 31 -4.24 -6.96 14.40
N THR A 32 -4.79 -7.72 13.44
CA THR A 32 -5.84 -7.21 12.54
C THR A 32 -7.24 -7.52 13.07
N SER A 33 -7.37 -8.61 13.82
CA SER A 33 -8.58 -9.02 14.52
C SER A 33 -8.23 -10.04 15.62
N GLY A 34 -8.97 -10.05 16.73
CA GLY A 34 -8.84 -11.13 17.69
C GLY A 34 -9.40 -10.88 19.10
N VAL A 35 -9.40 -11.94 19.89
CA VAL A 35 -9.85 -11.98 21.27
C VAL A 35 -8.66 -11.74 22.19
N TYR A 36 -8.78 -10.73 23.06
CA TYR A 36 -7.76 -10.33 24.02
C TYR A 36 -8.16 -10.72 25.46
N VAL A 37 -7.17 -11.09 26.27
CA VAL A 37 -7.28 -11.16 27.74
C VAL A 37 -6.13 -10.36 28.33
N GLY A 38 -6.43 -9.18 28.87
CA GLY A 38 -5.39 -8.22 29.24
C GLY A 38 -4.59 -7.78 28.00
N PRO A 39 -3.25 -7.66 28.08
CA PRO A 39 -2.42 -7.27 26.93
C PRO A 39 -2.17 -8.42 25.93
N TRP A 40 -2.67 -9.63 26.19
CA TRP A 40 -2.35 -10.83 25.42
C TRP A 40 -3.45 -11.17 24.39
N LEU A 41 -3.04 -11.38 23.14
CA LEU A 41 -3.89 -11.88 22.05
C LEU A 41 -3.97 -13.41 22.12
N LEU A 42 -5.16 -13.98 22.33
CA LEU A 42 -5.34 -15.43 22.47
C LEU A 42 -5.76 -16.11 21.17
N PHE A 43 -6.57 -15.43 20.36
CA PHE A 43 -7.06 -15.94 19.08
C PHE A 43 -7.19 -14.78 18.09
N GLY A 44 -6.54 -14.85 16.94
CA GLY A 44 -6.56 -13.79 15.93
C GLY A 44 -5.56 -14.07 14.81
N GLN A 45 -5.75 -13.43 13.66
CA GLN A 45 -4.70 -13.39 12.64
C GLN A 45 -3.86 -12.14 12.86
N GLN A 46 -2.57 -12.36 13.16
CA GLN A 46 -1.54 -11.35 12.98
C GLN A 46 -1.19 -11.37 11.50
N LEU A 47 -1.57 -10.29 10.81
CA LEU A 47 -1.14 -10.07 9.44
C LEU A 47 -0.20 -8.88 9.45
N PRO A 48 0.88 -8.88 8.66
CA PRO A 48 1.77 -7.74 8.59
C PRO A 48 0.98 -6.49 8.17
N GLY A 49 1.00 -5.48 9.04
CA GLY A 49 0.53 -4.15 8.73
C GLY A 49 1.66 -3.37 8.09
N VAL A 50 1.31 -2.41 7.24
CA VAL A 50 2.25 -1.44 6.69
C VAL A 50 1.79 -0.03 7.02
N SER A 51 2.73 0.91 7.11
CA SER A 51 2.40 2.33 7.19
C SER A 51 3.35 3.16 6.35
N GLY A 52 2.88 4.33 5.92
CA GLY A 52 3.66 5.18 5.05
C GLY A 52 2.93 6.40 4.57
N VAL A 53 3.34 6.90 3.40
CA VAL A 53 2.78 8.08 2.74
C VAL A 53 2.31 7.72 1.35
N LEU A 54 1.11 8.14 1.00
CA LEU A 54 0.55 8.06 -0.34
C LEU A 54 0.47 9.48 -0.92
N THR A 55 1.02 9.65 -2.11
CA THR A 55 0.98 10.91 -2.85
C THR A 55 0.27 10.69 -4.20
N PHE A 56 -0.75 11.48 -4.48
CA PHE A 56 -1.49 11.46 -5.75
C PHE A 56 -1.83 12.88 -6.20
N THR A 57 -2.24 13.06 -7.45
CA THR A 57 -2.57 14.37 -8.00
C THR A 57 -4.09 14.57 -8.12
N VAL A 58 -4.60 15.72 -7.67
CA VAL A 58 -5.98 16.16 -7.92
C VAL A 58 -5.93 17.56 -8.50
N GLY A 59 -6.51 17.77 -9.70
CA GLY A 59 -6.54 19.09 -10.33
C GLY A 59 -5.16 19.75 -10.47
N ASN A 60 -4.13 18.99 -10.85
CA ASN A 60 -2.72 19.39 -10.93
C ASN A 60 -2.02 19.71 -9.59
N GLU A 61 -2.68 19.50 -8.46
CA GLU A 61 -2.08 19.63 -7.13
C GLU A 61 -1.67 18.26 -6.57
N ALA A 62 -0.45 18.15 -6.06
CA ALA A 62 0.02 16.94 -5.40
C ALA A 62 -0.46 16.90 -3.94
N ILE A 63 -1.30 15.93 -3.63
CA ILE A 63 -1.82 15.66 -2.29
C ILE A 63 -1.01 14.52 -1.69
N SER A 64 -0.48 14.72 -0.47
CA SER A 64 0.24 13.69 0.28
C SER A 64 -0.46 13.41 1.59
N VAL A 65 -0.76 12.14 1.85
CA VAL A 65 -1.50 11.70 3.02
C VAL A 65 -0.82 10.50 3.65
N ASN A 66 -0.89 10.40 4.97
CA ASN A 66 -0.47 9.20 5.66
C ASN A 66 -1.41 8.04 5.28
N VAL A 67 -0.87 6.84 5.19
CA VAL A 67 -1.65 5.64 4.86
C VAL A 67 -1.32 4.52 5.84
N ARG A 68 -2.35 3.73 6.16
CA ARG A 68 -2.20 2.45 6.84
C ARG A 68 -2.59 1.35 5.89
N GLY A 69 -1.86 0.25 5.92
CA GLY A 69 -2.13 -0.90 5.10
C GLY A 69 -2.20 -2.18 5.91
N ARG A 70 -2.98 -3.13 5.41
CA ARG A 70 -3.13 -4.47 5.98
C ARG A 70 -2.86 -5.48 4.88
N LEU A 71 -1.96 -6.41 5.16
CA LEU A 71 -1.74 -7.56 4.28
C LEU A 71 -2.73 -8.67 4.61
N GLY A 72 -3.04 -9.49 3.62
CA GLY A 72 -3.90 -10.66 3.76
C GLY A 72 -3.63 -11.64 2.63
N ASP A 73 -4.13 -12.86 2.78
CA ASP A 73 -4.19 -13.82 1.68
C ASP A 73 -5.60 -13.85 1.09
N SER A 74 -5.71 -13.69 -0.22
CA SER A 74 -6.95 -13.86 -0.97
C SER A 74 -6.68 -14.74 -2.18
N ASN A 75 -7.34 -15.91 -2.22
CA ASN A 75 -7.17 -16.91 -3.28
C ASN A 75 -5.69 -17.31 -3.51
N GLY A 76 -4.89 -17.41 -2.44
CA GLY A 76 -3.47 -17.77 -2.53
C GLY A 76 -2.58 -16.64 -3.07
N ARG A 77 -3.09 -15.41 -3.15
CA ARG A 77 -2.32 -14.22 -3.49
C ARG A 77 -2.31 -13.25 -2.32
N LEU A 78 -1.13 -12.66 -2.09
CA LEU A 78 -0.98 -11.60 -1.11
C LEU A 78 -1.75 -10.36 -1.59
N THR A 79 -2.69 -9.92 -0.77
CA THR A 79 -3.48 -8.70 -0.98
C THR A 79 -3.08 -7.65 0.06
N LEU A 80 -2.84 -6.43 -0.38
CA LEU A 80 -2.59 -5.25 0.45
C LEU A 80 -3.80 -4.32 0.32
N VAL A 81 -4.49 -4.07 1.43
CA VAL A 81 -5.54 -3.05 1.50
C VAL A 81 -4.94 -1.82 2.17
N LEU A 82 -4.93 -0.70 1.47
CA LEU A 82 -4.49 0.61 1.93
C LEU A 82 -5.69 1.48 2.25
N ASP A 83 -5.66 2.07 3.44
CA ASP A 83 -6.63 3.02 3.96
C ASP A 83 -5.92 4.37 4.17
N PRO A 84 -5.94 5.29 3.17
CA PRO A 84 -5.44 6.64 3.33
C PRO A 84 -6.15 7.37 4.48
N LEU A 85 -5.38 8.05 5.32
CA LEU A 85 -5.89 8.76 6.50
C LEU A 85 -6.43 10.14 6.10
N THR A 86 -7.51 10.14 5.34
CA THR A 86 -8.24 11.33 4.91
C THR A 86 -9.73 11.22 5.30
N VAL A 87 -10.45 12.34 5.22
CA VAL A 87 -11.91 12.36 5.47
C VAL A 87 -12.72 11.91 4.24
N ASN A 88 -12.07 11.71 3.09
CA ASN A 88 -12.71 11.45 1.80
C ASN A 88 -12.97 9.96 1.55
N GLY A 89 -12.50 9.09 2.45
CA GLY A 89 -12.86 7.67 2.49
C GLY A 89 -12.29 6.87 1.33
N GLU A 90 -11.09 7.23 0.88
CA GLU A 90 -10.34 6.48 -0.11
C GLU A 90 -9.97 5.08 0.42
N GLN A 91 -9.91 4.12 -0.49
CA GLN A 91 -9.38 2.79 -0.20
C GLN A 91 -8.73 2.24 -1.46
N ILE A 92 -7.55 1.63 -1.32
CA ILE A 92 -6.84 1.00 -2.44
C ILE A 92 -6.57 -0.46 -2.09
N THR A 93 -7.08 -1.37 -2.91
CA THR A 93 -6.80 -2.81 -2.79
C THR A 93 -5.81 -3.21 -3.87
N LEU A 94 -4.66 -3.76 -3.46
CA LEU A 94 -3.57 -4.18 -4.32
C LEU A 94 -3.33 -5.67 -4.15
N THR A 95 -2.95 -6.34 -5.22
CA THR A 95 -2.45 -7.71 -5.21
C THR A 95 -0.98 -7.70 -5.59
N HIS A 96 -0.19 -8.50 -4.90
CA HIS A 96 1.19 -8.74 -5.26
C HIS A 96 1.24 -9.56 -6.57
N VAL A 97 1.71 -8.91 -7.64
CA VAL A 97 1.86 -9.55 -8.95
C VAL A 97 3.21 -10.27 -9.02
N ASP A 98 4.27 -9.54 -8.67
CA ASP A 98 5.64 -10.02 -8.54
C ASP A 98 6.43 -9.10 -7.57
N GLU A 99 7.70 -9.41 -7.31
CA GLU A 99 8.58 -8.69 -6.35
C GLU A 99 8.63 -7.17 -6.58
N HIS A 100 8.38 -6.72 -7.80
CA HIS A 100 8.50 -5.33 -8.22
C HIS A 100 7.17 -4.75 -8.70
N ARG A 101 6.05 -5.47 -8.60
CA ARG A 101 4.75 -5.01 -9.09
C ARG A 101 3.59 -5.31 -8.14
N LEU A 102 2.82 -4.27 -7.86
CA LEU A 102 1.52 -4.34 -7.21
C LEU A 102 0.45 -3.82 -8.17
N ALA A 103 -0.69 -4.49 -8.24
CA ALA A 103 -1.80 -4.06 -9.09
C ALA A 103 -3.15 -4.32 -8.44
N GLY A 104 -4.13 -3.47 -8.72
CA GLY A 104 -5.48 -3.63 -8.20
C GLY A 104 -6.39 -2.45 -8.51
N VAL A 105 -7.19 -2.02 -7.53
CA VAL A 105 -8.24 -1.02 -7.72
C VAL A 105 -8.29 -0.09 -6.51
N GLY A 106 -8.50 1.20 -6.76
CA GLY A 106 -8.74 2.21 -5.74
C GLY A 106 -10.07 2.92 -5.93
N THR A 107 -10.74 3.24 -4.83
CA THR A 107 -12.01 3.96 -4.80
C THR A 107 -11.90 5.20 -3.94
N SER A 108 -12.67 6.23 -4.25
CA SER A 108 -12.90 7.40 -3.41
C SER A 108 -14.39 7.68 -3.31
N ARG A 109 -14.84 8.35 -2.24
CA ARG A 109 -16.22 8.85 -2.15
C ARG A 109 -16.43 10.10 -2.99
N LEU A 110 -15.36 10.82 -3.31
CA LEU A 110 -15.40 12.05 -4.10
C LEU A 110 -15.14 11.69 -5.56
N SER A 111 -16.02 12.14 -6.45
CA SER A 111 -15.93 11.82 -7.88
C SER A 111 -14.82 12.57 -8.62
N TRP A 112 -14.27 13.63 -8.02
CA TRP A 112 -13.15 14.41 -8.57
C TRP A 112 -11.77 13.88 -8.12
N GLU A 113 -11.74 12.92 -7.21
CA GLU A 113 -10.52 12.20 -6.84
C GLU A 113 -10.29 11.01 -7.78
N PRO A 114 -9.07 10.45 -7.83
CA PRO A 114 -8.80 9.32 -8.71
C PRO A 114 -9.62 8.09 -8.31
N GLN A 115 -10.05 7.31 -9.30
CA GLN A 115 -10.81 6.07 -9.11
C GLN A 115 -10.44 5.05 -10.18
N GLY A 116 -10.58 3.76 -9.88
CA GLY A 116 -10.38 2.67 -10.84
C GLY A 116 -9.02 1.97 -10.69
N PRO A 117 -8.42 1.48 -11.79
CA PRO A 117 -7.23 0.64 -11.74
C PRO A 117 -6.05 1.31 -11.03
N VAL A 118 -5.30 0.54 -10.25
CA VAL A 118 -4.05 0.97 -9.63
C VAL A 118 -2.94 0.05 -10.06
N GLU A 119 -1.85 0.63 -10.55
CA GLU A 119 -0.62 -0.07 -10.87
C GLU A 119 0.54 0.63 -10.19
N LEU A 120 1.40 -0.14 -9.53
CA LEU A 120 2.57 0.34 -8.82
C LEU A 120 3.75 -0.56 -9.16
N ALA A 121 4.87 0.06 -9.53
CA ALA A 121 6.15 -0.58 -9.70
C ALA A 121 7.11 -0.13 -8.59
N ARG A 122 7.92 -1.06 -8.09
CA ARG A 122 8.95 -0.73 -7.11
C ARG A 122 9.99 0.17 -7.77
N GLN A 123 10.26 1.33 -7.19
CA GLN A 123 11.40 2.14 -7.60
C GLN A 123 12.66 1.45 -7.09
N ALA A 124 13.61 1.19 -7.99
CA ALA A 124 14.93 0.75 -7.58
C ALA A 124 15.48 1.77 -6.57
N ALA A 125 16.12 1.32 -5.50
CA ALA A 125 16.87 2.23 -4.66
C ALA A 125 17.90 2.89 -5.59
N ASP A 126 17.78 4.20 -5.82
CA ASP A 126 18.74 4.96 -6.61
C ASP A 126 20.10 4.88 -5.90
N GLY A 127 20.87 3.85 -6.23
CA GLY A 127 22.32 3.91 -6.10
C GLY A 127 22.82 5.01 -7.03
N PRO A 128 23.88 5.75 -6.67
CA PRO A 128 24.35 6.86 -7.48
C PRO A 128 24.58 6.39 -8.91
N SER A 129 23.72 6.86 -9.83
CA SER A 129 23.97 6.78 -11.26
C SER A 129 25.18 7.65 -11.54
N GLY A 130 26.36 7.04 -11.53
CA GLY A 130 27.64 7.73 -11.60
C GLY A 130 28.66 6.90 -12.36
N VAL A 131 28.79 7.24 -13.65
CA VAL A 131 29.92 6.98 -14.55
C VAL A 131 30.06 5.55 -15.09
N ARG A 132 29.64 5.38 -16.34
CA ARG A 132 30.18 4.33 -17.22
C ARG A 132 31.45 4.88 -17.90
N PRO A 133 32.57 4.12 -17.94
CA PRO A 133 33.77 4.47 -18.70
C PRO A 133 33.54 4.40 -20.21
#